data_AF-A0A3B1BAT3-F1
#
_entry.id   AF-A0A3B1BAT3-F1
#
_cell.length_a   1.000
_cell.length_b   1.000
_cell.length_c   1.000
_cell.angle_alpha   90.00
_cell.angle_beta   90.00
_cell.angle_gamma   90.00
#
_symmetry.space_group_name_H-M   'P 1'
#
loop_
_entity.id
_entity.type
_entity.pdbx_description
1 polymer ?
#
loop_
_entity_poly.entity_id
_entity_poly.type
_entity_poly.pdbx_seq_one_letter_code
_entity_poly.pdbx_strand_id
1 'polypeptide(L)'
;MSARADQKRAKPTALNKKQMVDRLLRVDHAGEYGAVRIYQGQLAVFGDKHPLSDTIKHMKSQEDVHLERFNELIRQRGARPTLLTPLWHAAGFALGAGTALLGEKAAMVCTEAVETVIDEHYAAQIEALIEEWGEDEQDLAEELEKFRLEEIEHRDIAVENGAHQAPGYSLLSGLIQFGCKTVIKIAERV
;
A
#
# COMPACT_ATOMS: atom_id res chain seq x y z
N MET A 1 -48.15 -7.50 34.59
CA MET A 1 -47.07 -6.58 34.98
C MET A 1 -45.75 -7.12 34.47
N SER A 2 -45.06 -6.26 33.73
CA SER A 2 -43.66 -6.28 33.26
C SER A 2 -43.17 -7.47 32.42
N ALA A 3 -43.09 -7.21 31.12
CA ALA A 3 -42.38 -8.01 30.14
C ALA A 3 -40.88 -8.03 30.46
N ARG A 4 -40.28 -9.22 30.42
CA ARG A 4 -38.82 -9.38 30.36
C ARG A 4 -38.37 -8.75 29.05
N ALA A 5 -37.62 -7.65 29.15
CA ALA A 5 -36.93 -7.07 28.01
C ALA A 5 -35.90 -8.10 27.51
N ASP A 6 -36.09 -8.56 26.27
CA ASP A 6 -35.07 -9.23 25.50
C ASP A 6 -33.85 -8.30 25.36
N GLN A 7 -32.86 -8.49 26.23
CA GLN A 7 -31.51 -8.03 25.96
C GLN A 7 -30.97 -8.88 24.81
N LYS A 8 -31.15 -8.40 23.57
CA LYS A 8 -30.31 -8.84 22.45
C LYS A 8 -28.86 -8.57 22.84
N ARG A 9 -28.14 -9.63 23.21
CA ARG A 9 -26.68 -9.64 23.34
C ARG A 9 -26.08 -9.01 22.08
N ALA A 10 -25.45 -7.84 22.21
CA ALA A 10 -24.65 -7.26 21.15
C ALA A 10 -23.58 -8.27 20.73
N LYS A 11 -23.45 -8.55 19.42
CA LYS A 11 -22.39 -9.40 18.90
C LYS A 11 -21.04 -8.76 19.25
N PRO A 12 -20.16 -9.42 20.02
CA PRO A 12 -18.84 -8.88 20.26
C PRO A 12 -17.97 -9.17 19.04
N THR A 13 -17.88 -8.28 18.04
CA THR A 13 -16.88 -8.42 16.94
C THR A 13 -16.73 -7.28 15.92
N ALA A 14 -17.64 -6.30 15.80
CA ALA A 14 -17.45 -5.21 14.82
C ALA A 14 -16.60 -4.07 15.40
N LEU A 15 -15.54 -3.66 14.71
CA LEU A 15 -14.76 -2.46 15.05
C LEU A 15 -15.68 -1.24 14.94
N ASN A 16 -15.55 -0.26 15.84
CA ASN A 16 -16.22 1.02 15.64
C ASN A 16 -15.51 1.83 14.53
N LYS A 17 -16.18 2.84 13.97
CA LYS A 17 -15.65 3.69 12.90
C LYS A 17 -14.23 4.17 13.15
N LYS A 18 -13.97 4.72 14.34
CA LYS A 18 -12.63 5.21 14.72
C LYS A 18 -11.57 4.11 14.67
N GLN A 19 -11.89 2.91 15.15
CA GLN A 19 -10.97 1.77 15.14
C GLN A 19 -10.72 1.25 13.72
N MET A 20 -11.72 1.30 12.83
CA MET A 20 -11.53 0.92 11.43
C MET A 20 -10.71 1.95 10.67
N VAL A 21 -11.01 3.25 10.81
CA VAL A 21 -10.22 4.33 10.20
C VAL A 21 -8.77 4.31 10.70
N ASP A 22 -8.54 4.08 11.99
CA ASP A 22 -7.18 3.90 12.53
C ASP A 22 -6.45 2.71 11.89
N ARG A 23 -7.14 1.59 11.67
CA ARG A 23 -6.57 0.42 11.01
C ARG A 23 -6.26 0.69 9.54
N LEU A 24 -7.19 1.31 8.82
CA LEU A 24 -7.07 1.67 7.41
C LEU A 24 -5.84 2.56 7.18
N LEU A 25 -5.81 3.71 7.85
CA LEU A 25 -4.72 4.68 7.69
C LEU A 25 -3.37 4.13 8.12
N ARG A 26 -3.34 3.21 9.09
CA ARG A 26 -2.11 2.54 9.50
C ARG A 26 -1.54 1.64 8.40
N VAL A 27 -2.42 0.90 7.73
CA VAL A 27 -2.03 -0.02 6.66
C VAL A 27 -1.57 0.77 5.45
N ASP A 28 -2.32 1.78 5.03
CA ASP A 28 -1.96 2.61 3.88
C ASP A 28 -0.63 3.31 4.09
N HIS A 29 -0.46 3.98 5.24
CA HIS A 29 0.83 4.56 5.60
C HIS A 29 1.97 3.54 5.57
N ALA A 30 1.75 2.29 6.00
CA ALA A 30 2.77 1.26 5.95
C ALA A 30 3.06 0.82 4.49
N GLY A 31 2.04 0.79 3.63
CA GLY A 31 2.15 0.56 2.19
C GLY A 31 2.99 1.63 1.52
N GLU A 32 2.57 2.90 1.59
CA GLU A 32 3.28 4.05 0.99
C GLU A 32 4.72 4.14 1.49
N TYR A 33 4.93 3.94 2.80
CA TYR A 33 6.27 3.93 3.36
C TYR A 33 7.12 2.79 2.76
N GLY A 34 6.52 1.62 2.56
CA GLY A 34 7.17 0.49 1.89
C GLY A 34 7.54 0.81 0.44
N ALA A 35 6.61 1.37 -0.34
CA ALA A 35 6.79 1.75 -1.74
C ALA A 35 7.92 2.77 -1.92
N VAL A 36 7.94 3.85 -1.13
CA VAL A 36 9.06 4.81 -1.10
C VAL A 36 10.39 4.11 -0.85
N ARG A 37 10.43 3.14 0.08
CA ARG A 37 11.66 2.39 0.39
C ARG A 37 12.09 1.46 -0.74
N ILE A 38 11.14 0.83 -1.44
CA ILE A 38 11.42 0.00 -2.63
C ILE A 38 12.07 0.84 -3.72
N TYR A 39 11.48 1.99 -4.06
CA TYR A 39 12.06 2.87 -5.08
C TYR A 39 13.43 3.43 -4.68
N GLN A 40 13.64 3.75 -3.40
CA GLN A 40 14.99 4.11 -2.91
C GLN A 40 16.00 2.98 -3.06
N GLY A 41 15.57 1.73 -2.82
CA GLY A 41 16.41 0.55 -3.05
C GLY A 41 16.77 0.36 -4.52
N GLN A 42 15.81 0.51 -5.42
CA GLN A 42 16.05 0.42 -6.86
C GLN A 42 17.02 1.51 -7.34
N LEU A 43 16.80 2.77 -6.93
CA LEU A 43 17.68 3.90 -7.28
C LEU A 43 19.09 3.76 -6.70
N ALA A 44 19.25 3.14 -5.53
CA ALA A 44 20.56 2.88 -4.96
C ALA A 44 21.41 1.94 -5.82
N VAL A 45 20.76 1.05 -6.60
CA VAL A 45 21.43 0.10 -7.49
C VAL A 45 21.63 0.69 -8.88
N PHE A 46 20.59 1.28 -9.47
CA PHE A 46 20.67 1.85 -10.82
C PHE A 46 21.47 3.16 -10.88
N GLY A 47 21.49 3.93 -9.78
CA GLY A 47 22.14 5.24 -9.74
C GLY A 47 21.43 6.29 -10.61
N ASP A 48 22.06 7.45 -10.82
CA ASP A 48 21.39 8.58 -11.49
C ASP A 48 21.42 8.54 -13.02
N LYS A 49 22.35 7.80 -13.63
CA LYS A 49 22.59 7.82 -15.08
C LYS A 49 21.93 6.67 -15.84
N HIS A 50 21.20 5.82 -15.13
CA HIS A 50 20.58 4.64 -15.72
C HIS A 50 19.31 5.04 -16.47
N PRO A 51 18.95 4.39 -17.60
CA PRO A 51 17.79 4.79 -18.41
C PRO A 51 16.46 4.84 -17.64
N LEU A 52 16.28 3.94 -16.66
CA LEU A 52 15.08 3.90 -15.80
C LEU A 52 15.07 4.89 -14.63
N SER A 53 16.17 5.61 -14.37
CA SER A 53 16.31 6.41 -13.15
C SER A 53 15.27 7.53 -13.05
N ASP A 54 14.99 8.23 -14.16
CA ASP A 54 14.04 9.33 -14.16
C ASP A 54 12.59 8.82 -13.99
N THR A 55 12.26 7.69 -14.62
CA THR A 55 10.97 7.00 -14.42
C THR A 55 10.77 6.59 -12.97
N ILE A 56 11.78 5.96 -12.35
CA ILE A 56 11.70 5.53 -10.95
C ILE A 56 11.63 6.74 -10.00
N LYS A 57 12.36 7.82 -10.28
CA LYS A 57 12.28 9.06 -9.50
C LYS A 57 10.90 9.71 -9.59
N HIS A 58 10.27 9.64 -10.77
CA HIS A 58 8.92 10.15 -10.97
C HIS A 58 7.90 9.38 -10.12
N MET A 59 7.84 8.06 -10.23
CA MET A 59 6.94 7.23 -9.42
C MET A 59 7.19 7.46 -7.92
N LYS A 60 8.46 7.41 -7.49
CA LYS A 60 8.84 7.71 -6.10
C LYS A 60 8.38 9.10 -5.63
N SER A 61 8.41 10.11 -6.50
CA SER A 61 7.98 11.46 -6.11
C SER A 61 6.47 11.54 -5.83
N GLN A 62 5.67 10.70 -6.50
CA GLN A 62 4.24 10.55 -6.18
C GLN A 62 4.06 9.80 -4.86
N GLU A 63 4.79 8.71 -4.65
CA GLU A 63 4.81 7.98 -3.37
C GLU A 63 5.20 8.86 -2.17
N ASP A 64 6.16 9.78 -2.35
CA ASP A 64 6.54 10.73 -1.30
C ASP A 64 5.35 11.66 -0.95
N VAL A 65 4.53 12.04 -1.94
CA VAL A 65 3.32 12.85 -1.75
C VAL A 65 2.23 12.04 -1.05
N HIS A 66 2.01 10.79 -1.46
CA HIS A 66 1.07 9.88 -0.79
C HIS A 66 1.46 9.69 0.67
N LEU A 67 2.71 9.32 0.94
CA LEU A 67 3.23 9.11 2.29
C LEU A 67 3.09 10.36 3.16
N GLU A 68 3.42 11.55 2.65
CA GLU A 68 3.24 12.78 3.41
C GLU A 68 1.76 13.04 3.72
N ARG A 69 0.87 12.73 2.78
CA ARG A 69 -0.56 12.85 3.02
C ARG A 69 -1.04 11.87 4.10
N PHE A 70 -0.59 10.63 4.11
CA PHE A 70 -0.92 9.70 5.19
C PHE A 70 -0.30 10.09 6.53
N ASN A 71 0.88 10.72 6.56
CA ASN A 71 1.44 11.33 7.78
C ASN A 71 0.51 12.39 8.37
N GLU A 72 -0.11 13.20 7.52
CA GLU A 72 -1.13 14.17 7.93
C GLU A 72 -2.40 13.47 8.44
N LEU A 73 -2.96 12.54 7.66
CA LEU A 73 -4.20 11.83 8.00
C LEU A 73 -4.07 11.08 9.33
N ILE A 74 -2.95 10.40 9.56
CA ILE A 74 -2.67 9.72 10.83
C ILE A 74 -2.74 10.71 12.00
N ARG A 75 -2.10 11.88 11.87
CA ARG A 75 -2.13 12.92 12.92
C ARG A 75 -3.53 13.50 13.11
N GLN A 76 -4.23 13.83 12.02
CA GLN A 76 -5.55 14.46 12.04
C GLN A 76 -6.62 13.54 12.64
N ARG A 77 -6.59 12.26 12.28
CA ARG A 77 -7.57 11.25 12.70
C ARG A 77 -7.18 10.56 14.00
N GLY A 78 -6.01 10.88 14.56
CA GLY A 78 -5.49 10.26 15.78
C GLY A 78 -5.23 8.76 15.61
N ALA A 79 -4.87 8.35 14.39
CA ALA A 79 -4.42 7.01 14.10
C ALA A 79 -2.94 6.85 14.50
N ARG A 80 -2.41 5.64 14.40
CA ARG A 80 -0.98 5.37 14.66
C ARG A 80 -0.32 4.62 13.51
N PRO A 81 0.97 4.88 13.22
CA PRO A 81 1.76 4.00 12.37
C PRO A 81 1.90 2.61 12.98
N THR A 82 2.24 1.63 12.15
CA THR A 82 2.53 0.27 12.62
C THR A 82 3.82 0.24 13.44
N LEU A 83 3.86 -0.60 14.48
CA LEU A 83 5.09 -0.79 15.27
C LEU A 83 6.21 -1.47 14.46
N LEU A 84 5.87 -2.05 13.31
CA LEU A 84 6.81 -2.74 12.43
C LEU A 84 7.48 -1.83 11.40
N THR A 85 7.25 -0.51 11.44
CA THR A 85 7.88 0.43 10.50
C THR A 85 9.40 0.25 10.37
N PRO A 86 10.20 0.02 11.44
CA PRO A 86 11.64 -0.22 11.29
C PRO A 86 11.98 -1.49 10.49
N LEU A 87 11.16 -2.53 10.62
CA LEU A 87 11.32 -3.77 9.84
C LEU A 87 10.96 -3.53 8.38
N TRP A 88 9.84 -2.85 8.12
CA TRP A 88 9.40 -2.50 6.77
C TRP A 88 10.37 -1.56 6.06
N HIS A 89 11.01 -0.65 6.80
CA HIS A 89 12.06 0.23 6.29
C HIS A 89 13.20 -0.55 5.61
N ALA A 90 13.68 -1.59 6.31
CA ALA A 90 14.76 -2.44 5.82
C ALA A 90 14.27 -3.40 4.73
N ALA A 91 13.10 -4.01 4.93
CA ALA A 91 12.53 -4.98 3.99
C ALA A 91 12.18 -4.36 2.63
N GLY A 92 11.51 -3.21 2.60
CA GLY A 92 11.17 -2.51 1.36
C GLY A 92 12.42 -2.11 0.58
N PHE A 93 13.41 -1.53 1.26
CA PHE A 93 14.68 -1.19 0.61
C PHE A 93 15.42 -2.40 0.07
N ALA A 94 15.50 -3.48 0.86
CA ALA A 94 16.16 -4.72 0.44
C ALA A 94 15.43 -5.38 -0.74
N LEU A 95 14.10 -5.32 -0.78
CA LEU A 95 13.31 -5.83 -1.90
C LEU A 95 13.59 -5.03 -3.18
N GLY A 96 13.53 -3.70 -3.12
CA GLY A 96 13.83 -2.83 -4.25
C GLY A 96 15.27 -2.98 -4.76
N ALA A 97 16.26 -2.95 -3.86
CA ALA A 97 17.66 -3.15 -4.22
C ALA A 97 17.92 -4.56 -4.75
N GLY A 98 17.35 -5.59 -4.11
CA GLY A 98 17.51 -6.98 -4.51
C GLY A 98 16.96 -7.25 -5.91
N THR A 99 15.78 -6.73 -6.22
CA THR A 99 15.18 -6.87 -7.55
C THR A 99 15.90 -6.06 -8.62
N ALA A 100 16.38 -4.85 -8.29
CA ALA A 100 17.24 -4.08 -9.20
C ALA A 100 18.58 -4.75 -9.49
N LEU A 101 19.18 -5.44 -8.51
CA LEU A 101 20.39 -6.25 -8.72
C LEU A 101 20.17 -7.43 -9.66
N LEU A 102 18.94 -7.96 -9.72
CA LEU A 102 18.55 -9.00 -10.68
C LEU A 102 18.30 -8.44 -12.09
N GLY A 103 18.18 -7.11 -12.22
CA GLY A 103 18.08 -6.40 -13.49
C GLY A 103 16.81 -5.55 -13.62
N GLU A 104 16.79 -4.72 -14.66
CA GLU A 104 15.72 -3.77 -14.99
C GLU A 104 14.32 -4.38 -14.94
N LYS A 105 14.12 -5.47 -15.68
CA LYS A 105 12.82 -6.14 -15.76
C LYS A 105 12.38 -6.71 -14.42
N ALA A 106 13.30 -7.23 -13.61
CA ALA A 106 12.97 -7.77 -12.29
C ALA A 106 12.58 -6.65 -11.31
N ALA A 107 13.23 -5.48 -11.38
CA ALA A 107 12.78 -4.30 -10.66
C ALA A 107 11.37 -3.89 -11.08
N MET A 108 11.06 -3.91 -12.37
CA MET A 108 9.70 -3.62 -12.86
C MET A 108 8.68 -4.69 -12.44
N VAL A 109 9.05 -5.97 -12.34
CA VAL A 109 8.18 -6.98 -11.71
C VAL A 109 7.88 -6.64 -10.26
N CYS A 110 8.87 -6.12 -9.52
CA CYS A 110 8.65 -5.69 -8.16
C CYS A 110 7.62 -4.57 -8.08
N THR A 111 7.78 -3.52 -8.89
CA THR A 111 6.83 -2.41 -8.97
C THR A 111 5.44 -2.92 -9.33
N GLU A 112 5.30 -3.61 -10.47
CA GLU A 112 4.00 -4.12 -10.93
C GLU A 112 3.30 -5.00 -9.89
N ALA A 113 4.03 -5.91 -9.22
CA ALA A 113 3.47 -6.78 -8.20
C ALA A 113 3.03 -6.03 -6.94
N VAL A 114 3.78 -5.00 -6.52
CA VAL A 114 3.42 -4.17 -5.35
C VAL A 114 2.19 -3.34 -5.66
N GLU A 115 2.20 -2.61 -6.78
CA GLU A 115 1.11 -1.70 -7.13
C GLU A 115 -0.19 -2.44 -7.45
N THR A 116 -0.10 -3.68 -7.97
CA THR A 116 -1.28 -4.54 -8.10
C THR A 116 -1.92 -4.84 -6.75
N VAL A 117 -1.13 -5.08 -5.71
CA VAL A 117 -1.66 -5.34 -4.36
C VAL A 117 -2.19 -4.07 -3.70
N ILE A 118 -1.54 -2.93 -3.93
CA ILE A 118 -2.01 -1.64 -3.40
C ILE A 118 -3.32 -1.21 -4.09
N ASP A 119 -3.43 -1.35 -5.41
CA ASP A 119 -4.68 -1.12 -6.17
C ASP A 119 -5.84 -1.97 -5.62
N GLU A 120 -5.63 -3.29 -5.51
CA GLU A 120 -6.61 -4.20 -4.90
C GLU A 120 -6.99 -3.78 -3.47
N HIS A 121 -6.02 -3.28 -2.70
CA HIS A 121 -6.24 -2.84 -1.33
C HIS A 121 -7.09 -1.57 -1.26
N TYR A 122 -6.73 -0.54 -2.03
CA TYR A 122 -7.50 0.71 -2.09
C TYR A 122 -8.92 0.48 -2.59
N ALA A 123 -9.11 -0.33 -3.64
CA ALA A 123 -10.44 -0.66 -4.14
C ALA A 123 -11.33 -1.26 -3.03
N ALA A 124 -10.80 -2.24 -2.28
CA ALA A 124 -11.53 -2.86 -1.17
C ALA A 124 -11.82 -1.90 -0.01
N GLN A 125 -10.89 -0.98 0.28
CA GLN A 125 -11.08 0.02 1.33
C GLN A 125 -12.13 1.07 0.95
N ILE A 126 -12.11 1.56 -0.29
CA ILE A 126 -13.07 2.53 -0.82
C ILE A 126 -14.48 1.95 -0.77
N GLU A 127 -14.65 0.70 -1.21
CA GLU A 127 -15.92 -0.03 -1.10
C GLU A 127 -16.38 -0.10 0.36
N ALA A 128 -15.51 -0.53 1.29
CA ALA A 128 -15.85 -0.63 2.70
C ALA A 128 -16.19 0.72 3.36
N LEU A 129 -15.50 1.80 2.99
CA LEU A 129 -15.77 3.15 3.50
C LEU A 129 -17.17 3.64 3.07
N ILE A 130 -17.50 3.45 1.79
CA ILE A 130 -18.78 3.86 1.22
C ILE A 130 -19.93 3.02 1.77
N GLU A 131 -19.76 1.69 1.86
CA GLU A 131 -20.81 0.79 2.35
C GLU A 131 -21.16 1.03 3.83
N GLU A 132 -20.15 1.22 4.68
CA GLU A 132 -20.36 1.34 6.13
C GLU A 132 -20.70 2.76 6.59
N TRP A 133 -20.19 3.80 5.92
CA TRP A 133 -20.31 5.20 6.37
C TRP A 133 -20.73 6.21 5.31
N GLY A 134 -20.83 5.84 4.03
CA GLY A 134 -21.35 6.68 2.96
C GLY A 134 -20.73 8.09 2.95
N GLU A 135 -21.59 9.11 3.02
CA GLU A 135 -21.19 10.52 2.96
C GLU A 135 -20.19 10.92 4.06
N ASP A 136 -20.17 10.25 5.23
CA ASP A 136 -19.28 10.64 6.33
C ASP A 136 -17.79 10.35 6.07
N GLU A 137 -17.44 9.55 5.07
CA GLU A 137 -16.05 9.30 4.66
C GLU A 137 -15.85 9.46 3.14
N GLN A 138 -16.76 10.16 2.46
CA GLN A 138 -16.67 10.40 1.02
C GLN A 138 -15.36 11.12 0.64
N ASP A 139 -14.97 12.15 1.37
CA ASP A 139 -13.72 12.89 1.13
C ASP A 139 -12.49 11.96 1.18
N LEU A 140 -12.47 11.01 2.12
CA LEU A 140 -11.38 10.05 2.23
C LEU A 140 -11.42 9.06 1.07
N ALA A 141 -12.60 8.54 0.73
CA ALA A 141 -12.77 7.61 -0.39
C ALA A 141 -12.34 8.21 -1.74
N GLU A 142 -12.68 9.48 -1.99
CA GLU A 142 -12.25 10.22 -3.19
C GLU A 142 -10.73 10.42 -3.23
N GLU A 143 -10.12 10.73 -2.08
CA GLU A 143 -8.67 10.86 -1.97
C GLU A 143 -7.94 9.52 -2.20
N LEU A 144 -8.46 8.42 -1.65
CA LEU A 144 -7.93 7.07 -1.90
C LEU A 144 -8.09 6.66 -3.37
N GLU A 145 -9.20 7.00 -4.02
CA GLU A 145 -9.40 6.70 -5.45
C GLU A 145 -8.36 7.43 -6.31
N LYS A 146 -8.02 8.68 -5.95
CA LYS A 146 -6.95 9.41 -6.64
C LYS A 146 -5.63 8.65 -6.53
N PHE A 147 -5.21 8.25 -5.33
CA PHE A 147 -3.96 7.49 -5.15
C PHE A 147 -4.03 6.16 -5.90
N ARG A 148 -5.15 5.44 -5.84
CA ARG A 148 -5.36 4.20 -6.60
C ARG A 148 -5.12 4.36 -8.10
N LEU A 149 -5.56 5.48 -8.69
CA LEU A 149 -5.32 5.75 -10.11
C LEU A 149 -3.84 6.00 -10.42
N GLU A 150 -3.10 6.62 -9.51
CA GLU A 150 -1.65 6.80 -9.61
C GLU A 150 -0.92 5.43 -9.47
N GLU A 151 -1.37 4.54 -8.58
CA GLU A 151 -0.84 3.16 -8.49
C GLU A 151 -1.03 2.35 -9.77
N ILE A 152 -2.19 2.52 -10.42
CA ILE A 152 -2.49 1.90 -11.71
C ILE A 152 -1.53 2.43 -12.78
N GLU A 153 -1.25 3.74 -12.78
CA GLU A 153 -0.27 4.33 -13.69
C GLU A 153 1.14 3.74 -13.46
N HIS A 154 1.58 3.60 -12.22
CA HIS A 154 2.89 3.02 -11.89
C HIS A 154 2.98 1.55 -12.31
N ARG A 155 1.91 0.77 -12.09
CA ARG A 155 1.81 -0.61 -12.58
C ARG A 155 1.96 -0.66 -14.10
N ASP A 156 1.25 0.20 -14.81
CA ASP A 156 1.25 0.21 -16.27
C ASP A 156 2.63 0.63 -16.82
N ILE A 157 3.27 1.63 -16.20
CA ILE A 157 4.67 2.02 -16.48
C ILE A 157 5.61 0.82 -16.30
N ALA A 158 5.45 0.02 -15.24
CA ALA A 158 6.28 -1.15 -15.01
C ALA A 158 6.07 -2.24 -16.08
N VAL A 159 4.84 -2.43 -16.55
CA VAL A 159 4.54 -3.32 -17.68
C VAL A 159 5.21 -2.83 -18.96
N GLU A 160 5.10 -1.53 -19.26
CA GLU A 160 5.72 -0.90 -20.43
C GLU A 160 7.25 -0.99 -20.40
N ASN A 161 7.86 -0.91 -19.21
CA ASN A 161 9.30 -1.09 -18.98
C ASN A 161 9.71 -2.55 -18.80
N GLY A 162 8.79 -3.49 -19.03
CA GLY A 162 9.10 -4.86 -19.36
C GLY A 162 9.03 -5.86 -18.21
N ALA A 163 8.24 -5.57 -17.17
CA ALA A 163 7.94 -6.51 -16.09
C ALA A 163 7.59 -7.92 -16.61
N HIS A 164 6.66 -8.01 -17.56
CA HIS A 164 6.18 -9.30 -18.10
C HIS A 164 7.21 -10.06 -18.92
N GLN A 165 8.32 -9.42 -19.30
CA GLN A 165 9.41 -10.06 -20.03
C GLN A 165 10.56 -10.49 -19.13
N ALA A 166 10.43 -10.37 -17.81
CA ALA A 166 11.40 -10.86 -16.86
C ALA A 166 11.42 -12.40 -16.84
N PRO A 167 12.60 -13.05 -16.86
CA PRO A 167 12.70 -14.48 -16.63
C PRO A 167 12.10 -14.85 -15.26
N GLY A 168 11.18 -15.82 -15.24
CA GLY A 168 10.51 -16.23 -14.00
C GLY A 168 9.46 -15.24 -13.49
N TYR A 169 8.97 -14.32 -14.34
CA TYR A 169 7.95 -13.31 -14.02
C TYR A 169 6.86 -13.81 -13.06
N SER A 170 6.11 -14.85 -13.43
CA SER A 170 4.96 -15.33 -12.63
C SER A 170 5.35 -15.79 -11.22
N LEU A 171 6.54 -16.37 -11.07
CA LEU A 171 7.04 -16.80 -9.76
C LEU A 171 7.44 -15.59 -8.91
N LEU A 172 8.21 -14.66 -9.50
CA LEU A 172 8.67 -13.46 -8.79
C LEU A 172 7.48 -12.57 -8.39
N SER A 173 6.57 -12.27 -9.33
CA SER A 173 5.36 -11.49 -9.08
C SER A 173 4.51 -12.16 -8.00
N GLY A 174 4.24 -13.47 -8.10
CA GLY A 174 3.46 -14.20 -7.09
C GLY A 174 4.07 -14.18 -5.69
N LEU A 175 5.41 -14.29 -5.57
CA LEU A 175 6.10 -14.22 -4.29
C LEU A 175 6.02 -12.81 -3.67
N ILE A 176 6.20 -11.77 -4.49
CA ILE A 176 6.13 -10.38 -4.03
C ILE A 176 4.71 -10.04 -3.59
N GLN A 177 3.69 -10.37 -4.40
CA GLN A 177 2.29 -10.15 -4.06
C GLN A 177 1.91 -10.88 -2.76
N PHE A 178 2.36 -12.13 -2.58
CA PHE A 178 2.14 -12.86 -1.33
C PHE A 178 2.79 -12.17 -0.13
N GLY A 179 4.00 -11.66 -0.30
CA GLY A 179 4.70 -10.84 0.68
C GLY A 179 3.90 -9.60 1.07
N CYS A 180 3.50 -8.78 0.10
CA CYS A 180 2.71 -7.56 0.33
C CYS A 180 1.38 -7.85 1.02
N LYS A 181 0.62 -8.84 0.56
CA LYS A 181 -0.65 -9.26 1.19
C LYS A 181 -0.44 -9.73 2.63
N THR A 182 0.72 -10.32 2.94
CA THR A 182 1.08 -10.71 4.32
C THR A 182 1.41 -9.49 5.18
N VAL A 183 2.17 -8.54 4.65
CA VAL A 183 2.48 -7.27 5.34
C VAL A 183 1.22 -6.50 5.70
N ILE A 184 0.29 -6.35 4.75
CA ILE A 184 -1.02 -5.70 4.96
C ILE A 184 -1.75 -6.36 6.12
N LYS A 185 -1.93 -7.69 6.10
CA LYS A 185 -2.61 -8.44 7.16
C LYS A 185 -1.97 -8.30 8.55
N ILE A 186 -0.65 -8.08 8.59
CA ILE A 186 0.06 -7.86 9.85
C ILE A 186 -0.15 -6.41 10.31
N ALA A 187 0.05 -5.43 9.43
CA ALA A 187 -0.12 -3.99 9.72
C ALA A 187 -1.52 -3.66 10.22
N GLU A 188 -2.53 -4.37 9.71
CA GLU A 188 -3.92 -4.32 10.17
C GLU A 188 -4.07 -4.56 11.70
N ARG A 189 -3.13 -5.29 12.31
CA ARG A 189 -3.21 -5.68 13.73
C ARG A 189 -2.26 -4.89 14.62
N VAL A 190 -1.03 -4.61 14.16
CA VAL A 190 0.07 -4.11 15.01
C VAL A 190 0.56 -2.72 14.67
#